data_AF-A0A917MXZ5-F1
#
_entry.id   AF-A0A917MXZ5-F1
#
_cell.length_a   1.000
_cell.length_b   1.000
_cell.length_c   1.000
_cell.angle_alpha   90.00
_cell.angle_beta   90.00
_cell.angle_gamma   90.00
#
_symmetry.space_group_name_H-M   'P 1'
#
loop_
_entity.id
_entity.type
_entity.pdbx_description
1 polymer ?
#
loop_
_entity_poly.entity_id
_entity_poly.type
_entity_poly.pdbx_seq_one_letter_code
_entity_poly.pdbx_strand_id
1 'polypeptide(L)'
;MKLNLKMVLFCSFYIMSCKPGNESRDVDSKLDALVVQLDSSFIKNKNKTALELFVDKYADSINALHMEELPVFLKDTQFDYHNVGVISPFHNPLPLRKLIFDNVSNCKSLKFILNSSILILKQNPTIQDGIRVEFEEYSFYDLAKKRYEELGCL
;
A
#
# COMPACT_ATOMS: atom_id res chain seq x y z
N MET A 1 -33.89 43.87 -9.64
CA MET A 1 -34.75 42.75 -10.06
C MET A 1 -33.85 41.54 -10.25
N LYS A 2 -34.13 40.44 -9.54
CA LYS A 2 -33.34 39.20 -9.54
C LYS A 2 -33.43 38.50 -10.90
N LEU A 3 -32.38 37.80 -11.33
CA LEU A 3 -32.47 36.37 -11.65
C LEU A 3 -31.08 35.73 -11.66
N ASN A 4 -30.89 34.76 -10.76
CA ASN A 4 -29.81 33.77 -10.79
C ASN A 4 -30.10 32.75 -11.90
N LEU A 5 -29.09 32.33 -12.65
CA LEU A 5 -29.17 31.07 -13.40
C LEU A 5 -27.83 30.33 -13.30
N LYS A 6 -27.82 29.31 -12.44
CA LYS A 6 -26.77 28.29 -12.36
C LYS A 6 -26.85 27.45 -13.63
N MET A 7 -25.77 27.41 -14.40
CA MET A 7 -25.64 26.48 -15.53
C MET A 7 -24.97 25.20 -15.02
N VAL A 8 -25.76 24.14 -14.89
CA VAL A 8 -25.29 22.78 -14.63
C VAL A 8 -25.12 22.10 -15.99
N LEU A 9 -23.89 21.75 -16.35
CA LEU A 9 -23.61 20.95 -17.54
C LEU A 9 -23.93 19.48 -17.22
N PHE A 10 -25.04 18.97 -17.77
CA PHE A 10 -25.32 17.54 -17.82
C PHE A 10 -24.77 16.99 -19.14
N CYS A 11 -23.69 16.21 -19.08
CA CYS A 11 -23.27 15.40 -20.22
C CYS A 11 -24.20 14.19 -20.35
N SER A 12 -25.03 14.22 -21.39
CA SER A 12 -25.89 13.10 -21.82
C SER A 12 -25.04 11.99 -22.43
N PHE A 13 -24.88 10.87 -21.73
CA PHE A 13 -24.47 9.61 -22.37
C PHE A 13 -25.72 8.88 -22.87
N TYR A 14 -25.84 8.77 -24.19
CA TYR A 14 -26.76 7.88 -24.87
C TYR A 14 -26.47 6.43 -24.44
N ILE A 15 -27.39 5.79 -23.73
CA ILE A 15 -27.38 4.34 -23.53
C ILE A 15 -28.38 3.76 -24.54
N MET A 16 -27.88 3.35 -25.71
CA MET A 16 -28.60 2.44 -26.59
C MET A 16 -28.59 1.06 -25.92
N SER A 17 -29.76 0.58 -25.54
CA SER A 17 -29.97 -0.76 -25.03
C SER A 17 -29.74 -1.82 -26.12
N CYS A 18 -28.77 -2.71 -25.90
CA CYS A 18 -28.78 -4.07 -26.42
C CYS A 18 -28.84 -5.05 -25.25
N LYS A 19 -29.72 -6.04 -25.37
CA LYS A 19 -30.11 -7.06 -24.38
C LYS A 19 -28.99 -8.10 -24.11
N PRO A 20 -29.14 -8.96 -23.08
CA PRO A 20 -28.08 -9.28 -22.13
C PRO A 20 -27.29 -10.54 -22.51
N GLY A 21 -25.97 -10.45 -22.35
CA GLY A 21 -25.08 -11.59 -22.16
C GLY A 21 -24.46 -11.46 -20.77
N ASN A 22 -24.71 -12.46 -19.93
CA ASN A 22 -24.15 -12.57 -18.58
C ASN A 22 -22.62 -12.46 -18.61
N GLU A 23 -22.11 -11.67 -17.65
CA GLU A 23 -20.77 -11.63 -17.03
C GLU A 23 -20.17 -10.22 -16.99
N SER A 24 -20.82 -9.31 -16.26
CA SER A 24 -20.15 -8.15 -15.65
C SER A 24 -19.68 -8.57 -14.26
N ARG A 25 -18.45 -9.09 -14.14
CA ARG A 25 -17.29 -8.34 -13.65
C ARG A 25 -17.62 -7.53 -12.40
N ASP A 26 -17.48 -8.25 -11.29
CA ASP A 26 -17.48 -7.86 -9.89
C ASP A 26 -16.29 -6.93 -9.56
N VAL A 27 -16.21 -5.78 -10.24
CA VAL A 27 -15.11 -4.80 -10.10
C VAL A 27 -15.54 -3.61 -9.24
N ASP A 28 -16.83 -3.27 -9.23
CA ASP A 28 -17.35 -2.15 -8.41
C ASP A 28 -17.42 -2.49 -6.91
N SER A 29 -17.67 -3.76 -6.55
CA SER A 29 -17.79 -4.15 -5.13
C SER A 29 -16.45 -4.12 -4.39
N LYS A 30 -15.32 -4.29 -5.09
CA LYS A 30 -13.98 -4.18 -4.48
C LYS A 30 -13.55 -2.76 -4.23
N LEU A 31 -13.94 -1.81 -5.09
CA LEU A 31 -13.62 -0.40 -4.90
C LEU A 31 -14.45 0.18 -3.75
N ASP A 32 -15.75 -0.14 -3.70
CA ASP A 32 -16.63 0.25 -2.60
C ASP A 32 -16.25 -0.44 -1.28
N ALA A 33 -15.79 -1.71 -1.31
CA ALA A 33 -15.26 -2.37 -0.12
C ALA A 33 -13.93 -1.76 0.37
N LEU A 34 -13.08 -1.25 -0.54
CA LEU A 34 -11.88 -0.48 -0.16
C LEU A 34 -12.24 0.87 0.47
N VAL A 35 -13.28 1.52 -0.03
CA VAL A 35 -13.77 2.83 0.47
C VAL A 35 -14.50 2.69 1.82
N VAL A 36 -15.16 1.55 2.08
CA VAL A 36 -15.96 1.33 3.32
C VAL A 36 -15.14 0.76 4.50
N GLN A 37 -13.92 0.25 4.29
CA GLN A 37 -13.00 -0.12 5.38
C GLN A 37 -12.00 0.97 5.78
N LEU A 38 -12.14 2.20 5.27
CA LEU A 38 -11.52 3.38 5.84
C LEU A 38 -12.30 3.79 7.10
N ASP A 39 -12.06 3.02 8.16
CA ASP A 39 -12.53 3.30 9.50
C ASP A 39 -12.21 4.77 9.84
N SER A 40 -13.21 5.46 10.37
CA SER A 40 -13.18 6.88 10.78
C SER A 40 -12.02 7.25 11.73
N SER A 41 -11.30 6.25 12.25
CA SER A 41 -10.04 6.37 12.96
C SER A 41 -8.85 6.87 12.09
N PHE A 42 -8.91 6.75 10.75
CA PHE A 42 -7.93 7.32 9.81
C PHE A 42 -8.02 8.86 9.69
N ILE A 43 -9.12 9.48 10.15
CA ILE A 43 -9.30 10.94 10.14
C ILE A 43 -8.58 11.58 11.34
N LYS A 44 -7.35 11.15 11.63
CA LYS A 44 -6.46 11.86 12.57
C LYS A 44 -5.53 12.85 11.89
N ASN A 45 -5.35 12.77 10.57
CA ASN A 45 -4.45 13.67 9.83
C ASN A 45 -5.05 14.12 8.49
N LYS A 46 -5.71 15.29 8.49
CA LYS A 46 -6.28 15.91 7.27
C LYS A 46 -5.25 16.35 6.24
N ASN A 47 -3.95 16.28 6.57
CA ASN A 47 -2.85 16.79 5.73
C ASN A 47 -2.02 15.69 5.04
N LYS A 48 -2.35 14.40 5.24
CA LYS A 48 -1.61 13.29 4.64
C LYS A 48 -2.27 12.82 3.35
N THR A 49 -1.46 12.51 2.35
CA THR A 49 -1.85 11.85 1.11
C THR A 49 -2.26 10.40 1.36
N ALA A 50 -2.99 9.80 0.42
CA ALA A 50 -3.34 8.38 0.48
C ALA A 50 -2.09 7.48 0.54
N LEU A 51 -0.99 7.88 -0.11
CA LEU A 51 0.31 7.19 -0.01
C LEU A 51 0.85 7.20 1.40
N GLU A 52 0.89 8.36 2.03
CA GLU A 52 1.42 8.50 3.38
C GLU A 52 0.58 7.70 4.36
N LEU A 53 -0.76 7.76 4.26
CA LEU A 53 -1.63 6.96 5.13
C LEU A 53 -1.45 5.44 4.91
N PHE A 54 -1.26 5.01 3.67
CA PHE A 54 -0.98 3.61 3.35
C PHE A 54 0.35 3.17 3.95
N VAL A 55 1.42 3.94 3.71
CA VAL A 55 2.76 3.66 4.24
C VAL A 55 2.75 3.66 5.77
N ASP A 56 2.13 4.66 6.40
CA ASP A 56 1.98 4.76 7.86
C ASP A 56 1.30 3.52 8.43
N LYS A 57 0.20 3.05 7.82
CA LYS A 57 -0.53 1.87 8.28
C LYS A 57 0.38 0.64 8.41
N TYR A 58 1.22 0.39 7.41
CA TYR A 58 2.13 -0.75 7.43
C TYR A 58 3.34 -0.51 8.35
N ALA A 59 3.87 0.72 8.38
CA ALA A 59 4.95 1.08 9.30
C ALA A 59 4.51 0.95 10.77
N ASP A 60 3.30 1.42 11.09
CA ASP A 60 2.68 1.29 12.41
C ASP A 60 2.50 -0.17 12.80
N SER A 61 2.15 -1.05 11.86
CA SER A 61 2.06 -2.49 12.12
C SER A 61 3.40 -3.13 12.53
N ILE A 62 4.53 -2.61 12.00
CA ILE A 62 5.87 -3.00 12.44
C ILE A 62 6.18 -2.33 13.79
N ASN A 63 5.93 -1.03 13.92
CA ASN A 63 6.24 -0.28 15.15
C ASN A 63 5.49 -0.84 16.37
N ALA A 64 4.29 -1.39 16.18
CA ALA A 64 3.47 -2.01 17.21
C ALA A 64 3.75 -3.51 17.45
N LEU A 65 4.83 -4.07 16.90
CA LEU A 65 5.23 -5.45 17.16
C LEU A 65 5.54 -5.66 18.66
N HIS A 66 4.55 -6.18 19.37
CA HIS A 66 4.63 -6.54 20.79
C HIS A 66 4.50 -8.06 21.03
N MET A 67 4.03 -8.82 20.04
CA MET A 67 3.84 -10.27 20.10
C MET A 67 4.75 -10.96 19.09
N GLU A 68 5.08 -12.23 19.34
CA GLU A 68 5.99 -13.05 18.54
C GLU A 68 5.53 -13.32 17.09
N GLU A 69 4.49 -12.62 16.61
CA GLU A 69 3.95 -12.79 15.27
C GLU A 69 4.31 -11.60 14.38
N LEU A 70 4.91 -11.90 13.23
CA LEU A 70 5.25 -10.92 12.22
C LEU A 70 4.02 -10.50 11.40
N PRO A 71 3.90 -9.20 11.02
CA PRO A 71 2.83 -8.74 10.16
C PRO A 71 2.77 -9.55 8.85
N VAL A 72 1.57 -9.93 8.43
CA VAL A 72 1.36 -10.85 7.30
C VAL A 72 2.03 -10.36 6.01
N PHE A 73 2.05 -9.05 5.76
CA PHE A 73 2.64 -8.49 4.54
C PHE A 73 4.17 -8.72 4.44
N LEU A 74 4.87 -8.92 5.56
CA LEU A 74 6.28 -9.28 5.53
C LEU A 74 6.53 -10.67 4.93
N LYS A 75 5.47 -11.48 4.79
CA LYS A 75 5.51 -12.79 4.13
C LYS A 75 5.25 -12.69 2.62
N ASP A 76 4.95 -11.51 2.10
CA ASP A 76 4.70 -11.27 0.68
C ASP A 76 5.94 -10.67 -0.01
N THR A 77 6.78 -11.53 -0.58
CA THR A 77 8.01 -11.07 -1.27
C THR A 77 7.73 -10.15 -2.45
N GLN A 78 6.53 -10.21 -3.03
CA GLN A 78 6.14 -9.43 -4.19
C GLN A 78 5.29 -8.22 -3.82
N PHE A 79 5.32 -7.79 -2.56
CA PHE A 79 4.44 -6.74 -2.01
C PHE A 79 4.39 -5.46 -2.88
N ASP A 80 5.53 -5.00 -3.40
CA ASP A 80 5.58 -3.81 -4.27
C ASP A 80 4.79 -4.00 -5.59
N TYR A 81 4.86 -5.21 -6.17
CA TYR A 81 4.18 -5.56 -7.41
C TYR A 81 2.69 -5.82 -7.19
N HIS A 82 2.32 -6.46 -6.09
CA HIS A 82 0.91 -6.72 -5.76
C HIS A 82 0.12 -5.45 -5.45
N ASN A 83 0.81 -4.38 -5.05
CA ASN A 83 0.21 -3.09 -4.73
C ASN A 83 0.45 -2.03 -5.82
N VAL A 84 0.70 -2.48 -7.05
CA VAL A 84 0.62 -1.62 -8.24
C VAL A 84 -0.78 -0.99 -8.32
N GLY A 85 -0.83 0.31 -8.54
CA GLY A 85 -2.09 1.02 -8.76
C GLY A 85 -2.81 1.53 -7.50
N VAL A 86 -2.29 1.31 -6.29
CA VAL A 86 -2.91 1.85 -5.06
C VAL A 86 -2.93 3.38 -5.07
N ILE A 87 -1.92 4.05 -5.69
CA ILE A 87 -1.72 5.50 -5.54
C ILE A 87 -1.20 6.19 -6.82
N SER A 88 -0.81 5.43 -7.84
CA SER A 88 -0.31 5.96 -9.10
C SER A 88 -1.02 5.27 -10.26
N PRO A 89 -1.73 6.00 -11.14
CA PRO A 89 -2.29 5.44 -12.36
C PRO A 89 -1.21 5.09 -13.39
N PHE A 90 0.06 5.45 -13.12
CA PHE A 90 1.19 5.04 -13.93
C PHE A 90 1.52 3.59 -13.59
N HIS A 91 1.57 2.73 -14.61
CA HIS A 91 1.81 1.28 -14.56
C HIS A 91 3.14 0.85 -13.91
N ASN A 92 3.87 1.76 -13.25
CA ASN A 92 5.11 1.47 -12.58
C ASN A 92 4.88 1.26 -11.08
N PRO A 93 5.26 0.10 -10.53
CA PRO A 93 5.19 -0.14 -9.10
C PRO A 93 6.06 0.85 -8.30
N LEU A 94 5.58 1.23 -7.12
CA LEU A 94 6.32 2.05 -6.17
C LEU A 94 7.16 1.15 -5.25
N PRO A 95 8.32 1.62 -4.73
CA PRO A 95 9.13 0.88 -3.76
C PRO A 95 8.51 0.93 -2.37
N LEU A 96 7.28 0.42 -2.21
CA LEU A 96 6.49 0.51 -0.98
C LEU A 96 7.21 -0.12 0.21
N ARG A 97 7.87 -1.26 0.04
CA ARG A 97 8.66 -1.90 1.11
C ARG A 97 9.70 -0.92 1.68
N LYS A 98 10.44 -0.20 0.82
CA LYS A 98 11.41 0.81 1.27
C LYS A 98 10.72 1.95 2.02
N LEU A 99 9.66 2.51 1.44
CA LEU A 99 8.90 3.62 2.04
C LEU A 99 8.33 3.26 3.42
N ILE A 100 7.86 2.02 3.58
CA ILE A 100 7.38 1.50 4.87
C ILE A 100 8.51 1.46 5.88
N PHE A 101 9.65 0.85 5.53
CA PHE A 101 10.78 0.73 6.46
C PHE A 101 11.38 2.09 6.85
N ASP A 102 11.35 3.08 5.97
CA ASP A 102 11.79 4.44 6.28
C ASP A 102 10.97 5.12 7.39
N ASN A 103 9.72 4.69 7.56
CA ASN A 103 8.82 5.18 8.61
C ASN A 103 8.79 4.30 9.87
N VAL A 104 9.53 3.19 9.88
CA VAL A 104 9.73 2.40 11.11
C VAL A 104 10.72 3.13 12.01
N SER A 105 10.37 3.26 13.30
CA SER A 105 11.18 3.94 14.32
C SER A 105 11.46 3.08 15.56
N ASN A 106 10.78 1.94 15.70
CA ASN A 106 10.95 1.06 16.84
C ASN A 106 12.12 0.06 16.64
N CYS A 107 13.25 0.32 17.30
CA CYS A 107 14.43 -0.57 17.29
C CYS A 107 14.10 -2.00 17.72
N LYS A 108 13.21 -2.22 18.70
CA LYS A 108 12.89 -3.57 19.20
C LYS A 108 12.17 -4.39 18.13
N SER A 109 11.23 -3.77 17.41
CA SER A 109 10.51 -4.38 16.30
C SER A 109 11.45 -4.78 15.15
N LEU A 110 12.36 -3.87 14.78
CA LEU A 110 13.37 -4.14 13.75
C LEU A 110 14.30 -5.29 14.18
N LYS A 111 14.77 -5.28 15.43
CA LYS A 111 15.59 -6.38 15.99
C LYS A 111 14.84 -7.72 15.95
N PHE A 112 13.54 -7.70 16.24
CA PHE A 112 12.70 -8.89 16.18
C PHE A 112 12.63 -9.46 14.75
N ILE A 113 12.43 -8.61 13.73
CA ILE A 113 12.48 -9.02 12.32
C ILE A 113 13.85 -9.63 11.97
N LEU A 114 14.94 -9.00 12.41
CA LEU A 114 16.31 -9.47 12.15
C LEU A 114 16.63 -10.81 12.83
N ASN A 115 16.02 -11.09 13.97
CA ASN A 115 16.20 -12.36 14.67
C ASN A 115 15.26 -13.48 14.20
N SER A 116 14.33 -13.17 13.29
CA SER A 116 13.34 -14.12 12.80
C SER A 116 13.99 -15.24 11.98
N SER A 117 13.52 -16.47 12.18
CA SER A 117 13.90 -17.65 11.39
C SER A 117 13.10 -17.80 10.10
N ILE A 118 12.11 -16.93 9.84
CA ILE A 118 11.28 -17.03 8.64
C ILE A 118 12.11 -16.72 7.39
N LEU A 119 12.33 -17.75 6.57
CA LEU A 119 13.16 -17.67 5.36
C LEU A 119 12.66 -16.66 4.33
N ILE A 120 11.34 -16.47 4.23
CA ILE A 120 10.72 -15.58 3.24
C ILE A 120 11.21 -14.11 3.39
N LEU A 121 11.56 -13.70 4.62
CA LEU A 121 12.04 -12.33 4.88
C LEU A 121 13.37 -12.02 4.18
N LYS A 122 14.17 -13.05 3.92
CA LYS A 122 15.50 -12.96 3.30
C LYS A 122 15.45 -13.19 1.79
N GLN A 123 14.26 -13.40 1.23
CA GLN A 123 14.08 -13.55 -0.20
C GLN A 123 13.86 -12.18 -0.83
N ASN A 124 14.61 -11.91 -1.90
CA ASN A 124 14.39 -10.74 -2.72
C ASN A 124 13.09 -10.92 -3.53
N PRO A 125 12.40 -9.82 -3.86
CA PRO A 125 11.36 -9.87 -4.87
C PRO A 125 11.90 -10.40 -6.20
N THR A 126 11.00 -10.90 -7.03
CA THR A 126 11.33 -11.36 -8.38
C THR A 126 10.79 -10.33 -9.35
N ILE A 127 11.57 -9.98 -10.37
CA ILE A 127 11.12 -9.07 -11.42
C ILE A 127 9.88 -9.66 -12.10
N GLN A 128 8.77 -8.92 -12.14
CA GLN A 128 7.54 -9.32 -12.83
C GLN A 128 7.42 -8.61 -14.18
N ASP A 129 7.15 -9.36 -15.24
CA ASP A 129 6.90 -8.83 -16.59
C ASP A 129 7.97 -7.87 -17.13
N GLY A 130 9.23 -8.04 -16.69
CA GLY A 130 10.35 -7.17 -17.05
C GLY A 130 10.35 -5.79 -16.37
N ILE A 131 9.39 -5.55 -15.48
CA ILE A 131 9.24 -4.31 -14.71
C ILE A 131 10.10 -4.40 -13.46
N ARG A 132 11.00 -3.43 -13.26
CA ARG A 132 11.81 -3.32 -12.05
C ARG A 132 11.25 -2.25 -11.13
N VAL A 133 11.09 -2.60 -9.86
CA VAL A 133 10.85 -1.67 -8.76
C VAL A 133 12.20 -1.20 -8.25
N GLU A 134 12.33 0.04 -7.81
CA GLU A 134 13.53 0.47 -7.09
C GLU A 134 13.72 -0.35 -5.79
N PHE A 135 14.97 -0.63 -5.40
CA PHE A 135 15.29 -1.47 -4.23
C PHE A 135 14.81 -2.93 -4.36
N GLU A 136 14.71 -3.46 -5.58
CA GLU A 136 14.37 -4.86 -5.81
C GLU A 136 15.46 -5.83 -5.33
N GLU A 137 16.71 -5.37 -5.24
CA GLU A 137 17.85 -6.14 -4.76
C GLU A 137 17.85 -6.37 -3.25
N TYR A 138 16.98 -5.68 -2.51
CA TYR A 138 16.86 -5.77 -1.06
C TYR A 138 15.64 -6.58 -0.66
N SER A 139 15.83 -7.56 0.24
CA SER A 139 14.74 -8.27 0.90
C SER A 139 14.14 -7.45 2.05
N PHE A 140 13.05 -7.91 2.65
CA PHE A 140 12.53 -7.30 3.89
C PHE A 140 13.55 -7.30 5.02
N TYR A 141 14.36 -8.35 5.11
CA TYR A 141 15.44 -8.45 6.07
C TYR A 141 16.50 -7.37 5.85
N ASP A 142 16.90 -7.13 4.61
CA ASP A 142 17.94 -6.12 4.31
C ASP A 142 17.44 -4.70 4.58
N LEU A 143 16.17 -4.42 4.25
CA LEU A 143 15.53 -3.15 4.57
C LEU A 143 15.42 -2.93 6.08
N ALA A 144 15.06 -3.97 6.84
CA ALA A 144 15.05 -3.93 8.30
C ALA A 144 16.45 -3.64 8.87
N LYS A 145 17.47 -4.30 8.34
CA LYS A 145 18.86 -4.14 8.78
C LYS A 145 19.36 -2.73 8.52
N LYS A 146 19.18 -2.25 7.29
CA LYS A 146 19.55 -0.89 6.90
C LYS A 146 18.88 0.15 7.80
N ARG A 147 17.57 0.00 8.04
CA ARG A 147 16.85 0.92 8.92
C ARG A 147 17.33 0.87 10.37
N TYR A 148 17.63 -0.32 10.89
CA TYR A 148 18.17 -0.51 12.24
C TYR A 148 19.50 0.23 12.43
N GLU A 149 20.37 0.16 11.42
CA GLU A 149 21.65 0.87 11.38
C GLU A 149 21.47 2.39 11.27
N GLU A 150 20.58 2.87 10.38
CA GLU A 150 20.25 4.30 10.22
C GLU A 150 19.71 4.95 11.50
N LEU A 151 18.96 4.20 12.30
CA LEU A 151 18.44 4.66 13.59
C LEU A 151 19.48 4.62 14.72
N GLY A 152 20.66 4.02 14.50
CA GLY A 152 21.70 3.89 15.52
C GLY A 152 21.32 2.95 16.67
N CYS A 153 20.49 1.92 16.41
CA CYS A 153 20.01 0.98 17.42
C CYS A 153 21.08 -0.01 17.94
N LEU A 154 22.37 0.22 17.65
CA LEU A 154 23.50 -0.68 17.95
C LEU A 154 23.71 -0.90 19.46
#